data_AF-A0A3R9R738-F1
#
_entry.id   AF-A0A3R9R738-F1
#
_cell.length_a   1.000
_cell.length_b   1.000
_cell.length_c   1.000
_cell.angle_alpha   90.00
_cell.angle_beta   90.00
_cell.angle_gamma   90.00
#
_symmetry.space_group_name_H-M   'P 1'
#
loop_
_entity.id
_entity.type
_entity.pdbx_description
1 polymer ?
#
loop_
_entity_poly.entity_id
_entity_poly.type
_entity_poly.pdbx_seq_one_letter_code
_entity_poly.pdbx_strand_id
1 'polypeptide(L)'
;TAAESMGLGGVYIGAVRSHIEELTEVLHLPKYVIPLVGLCIGHPAEEKPGIKPRLPQSMVMFDNQYQPLDEEKLATYDQQMREYYQDRPVK
;
A
#
# COMPACT_ATOMS: atom_id res chain seq x y z
N THR A 1 1.88 -13.03 -5.64
CA THR A 1 2.22 -12.52 -6.99
C THR A 1 3.65 -12.95 -7.33
N ALA A 2 4.12 -12.77 -8.57
CA ALA A 2 5.37 -13.41 -9.05
C ALA A 2 6.59 -13.24 -8.14
N ALA A 3 6.96 -12.01 -7.79
CA ALA A 3 8.11 -11.74 -6.93
C ALA A 3 7.97 -12.37 -5.53
N GLU A 4 6.82 -12.20 -4.87
CA GLU A 4 6.56 -12.76 -3.55
C GLU A 4 6.54 -14.30 -3.55
N SER A 5 6.04 -14.93 -4.63
CA SER A 5 6.09 -16.39 -4.77
C SER A 5 7.50 -16.94 -4.96
N MET A 6 8.43 -16.09 -5.40
CA MET A 6 9.86 -16.40 -5.48
C MET A 6 10.61 -16.07 -4.18
N GLY A 7 9.90 -15.72 -3.10
CA GLY A 7 10.49 -15.36 -1.81
C GLY A 7 11.06 -13.93 -1.74
N LEU A 8 10.83 -13.11 -2.77
CA LEU A 8 11.27 -11.71 -2.76
C LEU A 8 10.29 -10.82 -1.99
N GLY A 9 10.80 -9.74 -1.41
CA GLY A 9 10.02 -8.62 -0.90
C GLY A 9 9.71 -7.61 -2.01
N GLY A 10 8.61 -6.87 -1.85
CA GLY A 10 8.22 -5.81 -2.77
C GLY A 10 7.58 -4.62 -2.05
N VAL A 11 7.83 -3.41 -2.53
CA VAL A 11 7.12 -2.20 -2.07
C VAL A 11 6.90 -1.22 -3.21
N TYR A 12 5.66 -0.73 -3.35
CA TYR A 12 5.32 0.32 -4.30
C TYR A 12 5.85 1.67 -3.81
N ILE A 13 6.47 2.43 -4.72
CA ILE A 13 6.95 3.79 -4.48
C ILE A 13 6.02 4.75 -5.21
N GLY A 14 5.02 5.27 -4.50
CA GLY A 14 4.10 6.29 -5.04
C GLY A 14 4.74 7.67 -5.20
N ALA A 15 5.83 7.92 -4.46
CA ALA A 15 6.56 9.19 -4.46
C ALA A 15 7.25 9.52 -5.79
N VAL A 16 7.29 8.59 -6.75
CA VAL A 16 7.78 8.85 -8.12
C VAL A 16 7.06 10.03 -8.79
N ARG A 17 5.82 10.30 -8.38
CA ARG A 17 5.03 11.42 -8.90
C ARG A 17 5.37 12.77 -8.27
N SER A 18 6.10 12.80 -7.16
CA SER A 18 6.49 14.03 -6.47
C SER A 18 7.48 14.86 -7.31
N HIS A 19 8.31 14.20 -8.12
CA HIS A 19 9.30 14.81 -9.01
C HIS A 19 9.20 14.19 -10.41
N ILE A 20 7.99 14.19 -10.99
CA ILE A 20 7.69 13.43 -12.21
C ILE A 20 8.44 13.95 -13.44
N GLU A 21 8.72 15.25 -13.51
CA GLU A 21 9.47 15.90 -14.60
C GLU A 21 10.95 15.49 -14.56
N GLU A 22 11.60 15.63 -13.41
CA GLU A 22 12.98 15.20 -13.19
C GLU A 22 13.16 13.70 -13.50
N LEU A 23 12.24 12.86 -13.03
CA LEU A 23 12.29 11.42 -13.30
C LEU A 23 12.07 11.11 -14.80
N THR A 24 11.22 11.88 -15.48
CA THR A 24 10.99 11.78 -16.92
C THR A 24 12.27 12.09 -17.71
N GLU A 25 13.00 13.13 -17.31
CA GLU A 25 14.28 13.50 -17.91
C GLU A 25 15.35 12.43 -17.66
N VAL A 26 15.53 12.01 -16.41
CA VAL A 26 16.54 11.00 -16.02
C VAL A 26 16.32 9.68 -16.76
N LEU A 27 15.06 9.27 -16.91
CA LEU A 27 14.69 8.03 -17.61
C LEU A 27 14.54 8.21 -19.12
N HIS A 28 14.72 9.42 -19.64
CA HIS A 28 14.54 9.77 -21.06
C HIS A 28 13.19 9.30 -21.62
N LEU A 29 12.10 9.49 -20.87
CA LEU A 29 10.79 9.00 -21.28
C LEU A 29 10.30 9.79 -22.51
N PRO A 30 9.83 9.11 -23.56
CA PRO A 30 9.35 9.78 -24.76
C PRO A 30 7.97 10.39 -24.52
N LYS A 31 7.53 11.19 -25.48
CA LYS A 31 6.17 11.74 -25.50
C LYS A 31 5.14 10.62 -25.28
N TYR A 32 4.16 10.89 -24.42
CA TYR A 32 3.08 9.97 -24.03
C TYR A 32 3.46 8.81 -23.10
N VAL A 33 4.65 8.84 -22.48
CA VAL A 33 5.04 7.91 -21.42
C VAL A 33 5.13 8.63 -20.08
N ILE A 34 4.46 8.11 -19.05
CA ILE A 34 4.43 8.70 -17.70
C ILE A 34 4.75 7.64 -16.63
N PRO A 35 5.62 7.94 -15.65
CA PRO A 35 5.88 7.04 -14.54
C PRO A 35 4.79 7.19 -13.47
N LEU A 36 4.05 6.11 -13.20
CA LEU A 36 2.95 6.13 -12.22
C LEU A 36 3.39 5.69 -10.83
N VAL A 37 4.14 4.58 -10.76
CA VAL A 37 4.62 3.96 -9.53
C VAL A 37 6.00 3.37 -9.77
N GLY A 38 6.88 3.47 -8.78
CA GLY A 38 8.04 2.60 -8.68
C GLY A 38 7.69 1.28 -7.98
N LEU A 39 8.53 0.27 -8.15
CA LEU A 39 8.42 -0.99 -7.43
C LEU A 39 9.84 -1.45 -7.05
N CYS A 40 10.16 -1.40 -5.76
CA CYS A 40 11.38 -2.02 -5.26
C CYS A 40 11.13 -3.52 -5.12
N ILE A 41 12.06 -4.34 -5.60
CA ILE A 41 12.04 -5.80 -5.47
C ILE A 41 13.41 -6.25 -4.99
N GLY A 42 13.47 -7.16 -4.02
CA GLY A 42 14.73 -7.70 -3.53
C GLY A 42 14.57 -8.75 -2.44
N HIS A 43 15.69 -9.28 -1.97
CA HIS A 43 15.71 -10.20 -0.84
C HIS A 43 15.49 -9.43 0.47
N PRO A 44 14.46 -9.75 1.29
CA PRO A 44 14.25 -9.11 2.58
C PRO A 44 15.46 -9.34 3.49
N ALA A 45 16.03 -8.27 4.04
CA ALA A 45 17.13 -8.36 5.00
C ALA A 45 16.67 -8.76 6.41
N GLU A 46 15.39 -8.58 6.71
CA GLU A 46 14.78 -8.79 8.01
C GLU A 46 13.43 -9.49 7.86
N GLU A 47 12.91 -9.97 8.99
CA GLU A 47 11.56 -10.52 9.02
C GLU A 47 10.51 -9.49 8.59
N LYS A 48 9.47 -9.99 7.91
CA LYS A 48 8.38 -9.13 7.45
C LYS A 48 7.65 -8.56 8.67
N PRO A 49 7.35 -7.24 8.69
CA PRO A 49 6.51 -6.68 9.73
C PRO A 49 5.18 -7.39 9.84
N GLY A 50 4.57 -7.37 11.03
CA GLY A 50 3.23 -7.88 11.24
C GLY A 50 2.22 -7.30 10.24
N ILE A 51 1.29 -8.14 9.79
CA ILE A 51 0.30 -7.79 8.78
C ILE A 51 -0.54 -6.61 9.29
N LYS A 52 -0.50 -5.49 8.54
CA LYS A 52 -1.35 -4.33 8.84
C LYS A 52 -2.83 -4.70 8.64
N PRO A 53 -3.71 -4.45 9.62
CA PRO A 53 -5.16 -4.62 9.44
C PRO A 53 -5.68 -3.87 8.20
N ARG A 54 -6.75 -4.40 7.59
CA ARG A 54 -7.47 -3.76 6.49
C ARG A 54 -8.88 -3.41 6.96
N LEU A 55 -9.53 -2.48 6.26
CA LEU A 55 -10.96 -2.24 6.46
C LEU A 55 -11.74 -3.57 6.35
N PRO A 56 -12.77 -3.77 7.18
CA PRO A 56 -13.56 -4.99 7.12
C PRO A 56 -14.25 -5.13 5.77
N GLN A 57 -14.42 -6.36 5.29
CA GLN A 57 -14.98 -6.63 3.97
C GLN A 57 -16.36 -5.98 3.77
N SER A 58 -17.19 -5.93 4.83
CA SER A 58 -18.50 -5.29 4.81
C SER A 58 -18.49 -3.78 4.52
N MET A 59 -17.33 -3.13 4.58
CA MET A 59 -17.15 -1.71 4.27
C MET A 59 -16.50 -1.46 2.90
N VAL A 60 -16.08 -2.50 2.18
CA VAL A 60 -15.41 -2.40 0.87
C VAL A 60 -16.11 -3.20 -0.22
N MET A 61 -16.90 -4.21 0.15
CA MET A 61 -17.70 -5.02 -0.75
C MET A 61 -19.18 -4.77 -0.43
N PHE A 62 -19.92 -4.27 -1.41
CA PHE A 62 -21.35 -4.00 -1.29
C PHE A 62 -22.13 -4.84 -2.29
N ASP A 63 -23.29 -5.32 -1.85
CA ASP A 63 -24.19 -6.07 -2.71
C ASP A 63 -25.24 -5.13 -3.33
N ASN A 64 -25.38 -5.18 -4.65
CA ASN A 64 -26.27 -4.39 -5.51
C ASN A 64 -26.06 -2.87 -5.52
N GLN A 65 -25.89 -2.23 -4.36
CA GLN A 65 -25.81 -0.78 -4.23
C GLN A 65 -24.78 -0.37 -3.19
N TYR A 66 -24.21 0.82 -3.40
CA TYR A 66 -23.31 1.46 -2.45
C TYR A 66 -24.00 1.65 -1.10
N GLN A 67 -23.28 1.37 -0.01
CA GLN A 67 -23.79 1.58 1.34
C GLN A 67 -23.16 2.84 1.94
N PRO A 68 -23.94 3.65 2.68
CA PRO A 68 -23.38 4.71 3.51
C PRO A 68 -22.31 4.17 4.47
N LEU A 69 -21.42 5.07 4.91
CA LEU A 69 -20.40 4.73 5.89
C LEU A 69 -21.05 4.25 7.21
N ASP A 70 -20.63 3.10 7.69
CA ASP A 70 -21.01 2.56 8.99
C ASP A 70 -20.02 3.04 10.05
N GLU A 71 -20.42 4.03 10.86
CA GLU A 71 -19.55 4.66 11.86
C GLU A 71 -19.14 3.70 12.98
N GLU A 72 -19.98 2.74 13.37
CA GLU A 72 -19.66 1.76 14.41
C GLU A 72 -18.56 0.80 13.93
N LYS A 73 -18.66 0.33 12.68
CA LYS A 73 -17.62 -0.49 12.07
C LYS A 73 -16.33 0.29 11.86
N LEU A 74 -16.42 1.56 11.48
CA LEU A 74 -15.24 2.42 11.37
C LEU A 74 -14.56 2.60 12.72
N ALA A 75 -15.31 2.92 13.78
CA ALA A 75 -14.77 3.08 15.12
C ALA A 75 -14.08 1.79 15.63
N THR A 76 -14.65 0.63 15.31
CA THR A 76 -14.06 -0.68 15.59
C THR A 76 -12.74 -0.88 14.86
N TYR A 77 -12.70 -0.59 13.56
CA TYR A 77 -11.46 -0.66 12.77
C TYR A 77 -10.39 0.33 13.26
N ASP A 78 -10.78 1.55 13.63
CA ASP A 78 -9.87 2.55 14.17
C ASP A 78 -9.28 2.10 15.51
N GLN A 79 -10.06 1.41 16.35
CA GLN A 79 -9.55 0.81 17.59
C GLN A 79 -8.52 -0.29 17.30
N GLN A 80 -8.81 -1.19 16.37
CA GLN A 80 -7.85 -2.23 15.94
C GLN A 80 -6.57 -1.62 15.37
N MET A 81 -6.68 -0.54 14.62
CA MET A 81 -5.54 0.19 14.08
C MET A 81 -4.70 0.88 15.17
N ARG A 82 -5.35 1.43 16.20
CA ARG A 82 -4.64 2.01 17.36
C ARG A 82 -3.83 0.94 18.10
N GLU A 83 -4.44 -0.20 18.39
CA GLU A 83 -3.76 -1.34 19.02
C GLU A 83 -2.58 -1.82 18.16
N TYR A 84 -2.81 -2.00 16.86
CA TYR A 84 -1.75 -2.38 15.93
C TYR A 84 -0.55 -1.43 15.94
N TYR A 85 -0.78 -0.11 16.00
CA TYR A 85 0.32 0.85 16.05
C TYR A 85 0.99 0.95 17.41
N GLN A 86 0.28 0.66 18.51
CA GLN A 86 0.88 0.60 19.85
C GLN A 86 1.87 -0.56 19.97
N ASP A 87 1.53 -1.72 19.42
CA ASP A 87 2.37 -2.92 19.47
C ASP A 87 3.44 -2.96 18.39
N ARG A 88 3.38 -2.05 17.40
CA ARG A 88 4.31 -2.06 16.28
C ARG A 88 5.66 -1.49 16.72
N PRO A 89 6.75 -2.27 16.66
CA PRO A 89 8.07 -1.74 16.96
C PRO A 89 8.41 -0.64 15.96
N VAL A 90 8.63 0.58 16.47
CA VAL A 90 9.21 1.67 15.70
C VAL A 90 10.72 1.46 15.73
N LYS A 91 11.33 1.30 14.56
CA LYS A 91 12.78 1.40 14.41
C LYS A 91 13.19 2.86 14.32
#